data_AF-A0A1G2KRT1-F1
#
_entry.id   AF-A0A1G2KRT1-F1
#
_cell.length_a   1.000
_cell.length_b   1.000
_cell.length_c   1.000
_cell.angle_alpha   90.00
_cell.angle_beta   90.00
_cell.angle_gamma   90.00
#
_symmetry.space_group_name_H-M   'P 1'
#
loop_
_entity.id
_entity.type
_entity.pdbx_description
1 polymer ?
#
loop_
_entity_poly.entity_id
_entity_poly.type
_entity_poly.pdbx_seq_one_letter_code
_entity_poly.pdbx_strand_id
1 'polypeptide(L)'
;MSCAIIKQRHHSCRTFYFNVFAETRTMHFPTKEKPTISTIGVMLGLLLGVHFIAVATDAYREIIWIDIPIHLLGGLIMGSAFLWYARRWLPKIRHESKRMVFILLLLGWTALLGVSFEFFEFSYDHLIATPYGWQKAQLGNADTMKDLLDDLLGGLLVLVIF
;
A
#
# COMPACT_ATOMS: atom_id res chain seq x y z
N MET A 1 44.35 48.82 -11.60
CA MET A 1 44.29 47.66 -12.50
C MET A 1 42.91 47.63 -13.15
N SER A 2 42.91 47.54 -14.49
CA SER A 2 41.86 47.38 -15.52
C SER A 2 40.43 46.97 -15.09
N CYS A 3 39.35 47.58 -15.61
CA CYS A 3 38.67 47.36 -16.91
C CYS A 3 38.08 45.92 -17.01
N ALA A 4 36.82 45.58 -17.34
CA ALA A 4 35.62 46.21 -17.93
C ALA A 4 34.37 45.36 -17.55
N ILE A 5 33.17 45.94 -17.31
CA ILE A 5 31.96 46.03 -18.19
C ILE A 5 31.45 44.70 -18.81
N ILE A 6 30.15 44.42 -18.60
CA ILE A 6 29.08 43.92 -19.52
C ILE A 6 28.05 43.14 -18.65
N LYS A 7 26.72 43.18 -18.76
CA LYS A 7 25.67 44.04 -19.35
C LYS A 7 24.34 43.31 -19.04
N GLN A 8 23.30 44.06 -18.65
CA GLN A 8 21.85 43.78 -18.83
C GLN A 8 21.23 42.53 -18.15
N ARG A 9 20.33 42.78 -17.16
CA ARG A 9 18.85 42.79 -17.34
C ARG A 9 18.28 41.51 -17.95
N HIS A 10 17.71 40.65 -17.09
CA HIS A 10 16.37 40.10 -17.29
C HIS A 10 15.78 39.74 -15.91
N HIS A 11 15.10 40.71 -15.31
CA HIS A 11 14.16 40.44 -14.23
C HIS A 11 12.91 39.74 -14.80
N SER A 12 12.28 38.93 -13.95
CA SER A 12 10.83 38.74 -13.92
C SER A 12 10.23 37.76 -14.94
N CYS A 13 10.39 36.45 -14.72
CA CYS A 13 9.30 35.46 -14.97
C CYS A 13 9.58 34.03 -14.46
N ARG A 14 10.23 33.83 -13.29
CA ARG A 14 10.46 32.46 -12.76
C ARG A 14 10.21 32.25 -11.28
N THR A 15 9.63 33.23 -10.58
CA THR A 15 9.52 33.21 -9.12
C THR A 15 8.09 33.05 -8.60
N PHE A 16 7.13 32.66 -9.45
CA PHE A 16 5.72 32.48 -9.02
C PHE A 16 5.23 31.03 -8.97
N TYR A 17 5.94 30.07 -9.58
CA TYR A 17 5.56 28.65 -9.53
C TYR A 17 6.32 27.82 -8.49
N PHE A 18 7.31 28.40 -7.79
CA PHE A 18 8.16 27.67 -6.85
C PHE A 18 7.81 27.86 -5.36
N ASN A 19 6.82 28.70 -5.03
CA ASN A 19 6.52 29.04 -3.63
C ASN A 19 5.31 28.32 -3.03
N VAL A 20 4.64 27.43 -3.77
CA VAL A 20 3.58 26.56 -3.20
C VAL A 20 4.14 25.24 -2.62
N PHE A 21 5.42 24.92 -2.88
CA PHE A 21 6.03 23.65 -2.47
C PHE A 21 7.21 23.78 -1.48
N ALA A 22 7.49 24.97 -0.98
CA ALA A 22 8.67 25.28 -0.17
C ALA A 22 8.51 25.05 1.34
N GLU A 23 7.38 24.52 1.80
CA GLU A 23 7.16 24.21 3.22
C GLU A 23 7.05 22.69 3.44
N THR A 24 8.03 21.96 2.94
CA THR A 24 8.19 20.54 3.27
C THR A 24 8.82 20.44 4.64
N ARG A 25 7.99 20.36 5.69
CA ARG A 25 8.42 19.75 6.96
C ARG A 25 9.03 18.39 6.61
N THR A 26 10.31 18.22 6.89
CA THR A 26 10.92 16.91 6.97
C THR A 26 10.07 16.09 7.93
N MET A 27 9.61 14.93 7.47
CA MET A 27 8.58 14.20 8.20
C MET A 27 9.24 13.50 9.38
N HIS A 28 9.12 14.10 10.56
CA HIS A 28 9.36 13.42 11.82
C HIS A 28 8.10 12.60 12.13
N PHE A 29 8.03 11.38 11.60
CA PHE A 29 6.94 10.45 11.96
C PHE A 29 7.01 10.18 13.46
N PRO A 30 5.98 10.55 14.25
CA PRO A 30 5.93 10.21 15.66
C PRO A 30 5.90 8.69 15.78
N THR A 31 6.92 8.12 16.39
CA THR A 31 7.13 6.67 16.47
C THR A 31 6.16 6.04 17.48
N LYS A 32 4.91 5.79 17.08
CA LYS A 32 4.04 4.85 17.76
C LYS A 32 4.48 3.43 17.38
N GLU A 33 5.55 2.96 18.01
CA GLU A 33 6.15 1.65 17.72
C GLU A 33 6.50 1.42 16.23
N LYS A 34 7.07 0.27 15.89
CA LYS A 34 7.54 -0.01 14.52
C LYS A 34 7.09 -1.42 14.16
N PRO A 35 6.59 -1.67 12.94
CA PRO A 35 6.29 -3.04 12.55
C PRO A 35 7.62 -3.81 12.52
N THR A 36 7.65 -4.91 13.26
CA THR A 36 8.74 -5.88 13.27
C THR A 36 8.35 -7.07 12.40
N ILE A 37 9.33 -7.91 12.04
CA ILE A 37 9.03 -9.13 11.28
C ILE A 37 8.10 -10.06 12.08
N SER A 38 8.24 -10.08 13.41
CA SER A 38 7.39 -10.86 14.31
C SER A 38 5.95 -10.37 14.32
N THR A 39 5.72 -9.05 14.40
CA THR A 39 4.36 -8.49 14.36
C THR A 39 3.69 -8.78 13.02
N ILE A 40 4.43 -8.64 11.91
CA ILE A 40 3.94 -8.98 10.56
C ILE A 40 3.60 -10.48 10.49
N GLY A 41 4.47 -11.34 11.01
CA GLY A 41 4.26 -12.79 11.03
C GLY A 41 3.04 -13.20 11.85
N VAL A 42 2.79 -12.56 13.00
CA VAL A 42 1.58 -12.80 13.81
C VAL A 42 0.32 -12.39 13.05
N MET A 43 0.31 -11.21 12.44
CA MET A 43 -0.83 -10.73 11.66
C MET A 43 -1.11 -11.66 10.46
N LEU A 44 -0.07 -12.11 9.76
CA LEU A 44 -0.19 -13.06 8.66
C LEU A 44 -0.73 -14.41 9.15
N GLY A 45 -0.23 -14.93 10.27
CA GLY A 45 -0.74 -16.16 10.87
C GLY A 45 -2.22 -16.07 11.23
N LEU A 46 -2.66 -14.93 11.78
CA LEU A 46 -4.07 -14.67 12.07
C LEU A 46 -4.91 -14.62 10.78
N LEU A 47 -4.46 -13.87 9.77
CA LEU A 47 -5.15 -13.79 8.47
C LEU A 47 -5.31 -15.18 7.85
N LEU A 48 -4.24 -15.95 7.75
CA LEU A 48 -4.26 -17.29 7.16
C LEU A 48 -5.15 -18.25 7.96
N GLY A 49 -5.13 -18.16 9.29
CA GLY A 49 -6.00 -18.96 10.14
C GLY A 49 -7.48 -18.66 9.90
N VAL A 50 -7.86 -17.37 9.84
CA VAL A 50 -9.24 -16.95 9.56
C VAL A 50 -9.64 -17.33 8.14
N HIS A 51 -8.79 -17.10 7.14
CA HIS A 51 -9.03 -17.47 5.74
C HIS A 51 -9.26 -18.97 5.59
N PHE A 52 -8.41 -19.81 6.20
CA PHE A 52 -8.57 -21.27 6.14
C PHE A 52 -9.92 -21.72 6.73
N ILE A 53 -10.32 -21.17 7.88
CA ILE A 53 -11.63 -21.46 8.49
C ILE A 53 -12.76 -20.98 7.56
N ALA A 54 -12.65 -19.78 7.00
CA ALA A 54 -13.67 -19.20 6.13
C ALA A 54 -13.87 -20.02 4.84
N VAL A 55 -12.79 -20.52 4.22
CA VAL A 55 -12.87 -21.45 3.09
C VAL A 55 -13.48 -22.79 3.51
N ALA A 56 -13.04 -23.38 4.63
CA ALA A 56 -13.51 -24.68 5.09
C ALA A 56 -15.00 -24.70 5.49
N THR A 57 -15.57 -23.54 5.79
CA THR A 57 -16.97 -23.36 6.21
C THR A 57 -17.83 -22.65 5.18
N ASP A 58 -17.30 -22.34 3.99
CA ASP A 58 -17.95 -21.53 2.95
C ASP A 58 -18.43 -20.14 3.43
N ALA A 59 -17.80 -19.61 4.49
CA ALA A 59 -18.20 -18.37 5.15
C ALA A 59 -18.09 -17.14 4.24
N TYR A 60 -17.24 -17.19 3.21
CA TYR A 60 -17.16 -16.14 2.20
C TYR A 60 -18.49 -15.92 1.44
N ARG A 61 -19.33 -16.96 1.33
CA ARG A 61 -20.64 -16.87 0.67
C ARG A 61 -21.77 -16.63 1.67
N GLU A 62 -21.66 -17.19 2.87
CA GLU A 62 -22.69 -17.09 3.90
C GLU A 62 -22.62 -15.78 4.71
N ILE A 63 -21.42 -15.26 4.92
CA ILE A 63 -21.12 -14.10 5.77
C ILE A 63 -20.48 -13.01 4.90
N ILE A 64 -21.30 -12.30 4.14
CA ILE A 64 -20.90 -11.32 3.11
C ILE A 64 -19.96 -10.19 3.58
N TRP A 65 -19.77 -10.01 4.88
CA TRP A 65 -18.89 -8.98 5.42
C TRP A 65 -17.53 -9.51 5.86
N ILE A 66 -17.32 -10.83 5.96
CA ILE A 66 -16.05 -11.42 6.46
C ILE A 66 -14.85 -11.07 5.59
N ASP A 67 -15.12 -10.80 4.32
CA ASP A 67 -14.13 -10.51 3.31
C ASP A 67 -13.46 -9.13 3.52
N ILE A 68 -14.27 -8.14 3.90
CA ILE A 68 -13.82 -6.77 4.20
C ILE A 68 -12.68 -6.72 5.25
N PRO A 69 -12.82 -7.29 6.47
CA PRO A 69 -11.75 -7.26 7.46
C PRO A 69 -10.55 -8.11 7.04
N ILE A 70 -10.72 -9.12 6.19
CA ILE A 70 -9.61 -9.92 5.66
C ILE A 70 -8.77 -9.08 4.70
N HIS A 71 -9.39 -8.36 3.76
CA HIS A 71 -8.70 -7.44 2.85
C HIS A 71 -8.09 -6.24 3.56
N LEU A 72 -8.81 -5.62 4.51
CA LEU A 72 -8.23 -4.56 5.35
C LEU A 72 -6.99 -5.05 6.13
N LEU A 73 -7.03 -6.27 6.68
CA LEU A 73 -5.88 -6.86 7.36
C LEU A 73 -4.76 -7.22 6.37
N GLY A 74 -5.10 -7.72 5.19
CA GLY A 74 -4.17 -7.99 4.09
C GLY A 74 -3.41 -6.74 3.69
N GLY A 75 -4.13 -5.66 3.37
CA GLY A 75 -3.59 -4.33 3.13
C GLY A 75 -2.68 -3.83 4.26
N LEU A 76 -3.12 -3.99 5.51
CA LEU A 76 -2.34 -3.60 6.68
C LEU A 76 -1.03 -4.39 6.81
N ILE A 77 -1.03 -5.69 6.52
CA ILE A 77 0.16 -6.54 6.46
C ILE A 77 1.09 -6.07 5.35
N MET A 78 0.56 -5.85 4.15
CA MET A 78 1.33 -5.39 2.98
C MET A 78 2.01 -4.04 3.25
N GLY A 79 1.27 -3.07 3.80
CA GLY A 79 1.83 -1.77 4.14
C GLY A 79 2.82 -1.83 5.31
N SER A 80 2.61 -2.71 6.29
CA SER A 80 3.56 -2.95 7.38
C SER A 80 4.87 -3.56 6.85
N ALA A 81 4.78 -4.48 5.89
CA ALA A 81 5.92 -5.03 5.19
C ALA A 81 6.67 -3.96 4.40
N PHE A 82 5.97 -3.05 3.70
CA PHE A 82 6.60 -1.89 3.06
C PHE A 82 7.35 -1.02 4.07
N LEU A 83 6.73 -0.66 5.20
CA LEU A 83 7.41 0.14 6.22
C LEU A 83 8.64 -0.57 6.79
N TRP A 84 8.54 -1.85 7.08
CA TRP A 84 9.67 -2.65 7.56
C TRP A 84 10.81 -2.69 6.53
N TYR A 85 10.48 -2.97 5.27
CA TYR A 85 11.44 -3.05 4.16
C TYR A 85 12.10 -1.70 3.89
N ALA A 86 11.30 -0.62 3.77
CA ALA A 86 11.79 0.72 3.51
C ALA A 86 12.71 1.21 4.63
N ARG A 87 12.41 0.86 5.90
CA ARG A 87 13.27 1.18 7.04
C ARG A 87 14.60 0.43 7.01
N ARG A 88 14.58 -0.84 6.62
CA ARG A 88 15.75 -1.71 6.65
C ARG A 88 16.71 -1.49 5.47
N TRP A 89 16.16 -1.20 4.29
CA TRP A 89 16.90 -1.23 3.03
C TRP A 89 16.83 0.07 2.23
N LEU A 90 15.85 0.95 2.49
CA LEU A 90 15.66 2.20 1.76
C LEU A 90 15.63 3.44 2.69
N PRO A 91 16.63 3.63 3.59
CA PRO A 91 16.59 4.68 4.60
C PRO A 91 16.47 6.09 3.99
N LYS A 92 17.09 6.33 2.82
CA LYS A 92 16.97 7.61 2.11
C LYS A 92 15.53 7.92 1.70
N ILE A 93 14.80 6.93 1.17
CA ILE A 93 13.39 7.11 0.80
C ILE A 93 12.58 7.48 2.05
N ARG A 94 12.83 6.85 3.19
CA ARG A 94 12.11 7.20 4.41
C ARG A 94 12.40 8.62 4.93
N HIS A 95 13.66 9.04 4.93
CA HIS A 95 14.08 10.29 5.58
C HIS A 95 14.02 11.52 4.68
N GLU A 96 14.21 11.34 3.38
CA GLU A 96 14.39 12.44 2.42
C GLU A 96 13.19 12.59 1.46
N SER A 97 12.30 11.60 1.37
CA SER A 97 11.13 11.72 0.49
C SER A 97 10.08 12.68 1.05
N LYS A 98 9.43 13.40 0.13
CA LYS A 98 8.24 14.19 0.46
C LYS A 98 7.12 13.26 0.89
N ARG A 99 6.29 13.71 1.84
CA ARG A 99 5.18 12.91 2.40
C ARG A 99 4.29 12.27 1.34
N MET A 100 3.91 13.04 0.32
CA MET A 100 3.06 12.51 -0.75
C MET A 100 3.74 11.40 -1.55
N VAL A 101 5.05 11.54 -1.83
CA VAL A 101 5.82 10.50 -2.55
C VAL A 101 5.88 9.23 -1.74
N PHE A 102 6.13 9.33 -0.42
CA PHE A 102 6.14 8.16 0.46
C PHE A 102 4.79 7.44 0.49
N ILE A 103 3.68 8.19 0.59
CA ILE A 103 2.32 7.63 0.57
C ILE A 103 2.02 6.95 -0.76
N LEU A 104 2.42 7.56 -1.89
CA LEU A 104 2.24 6.95 -3.22
C LEU A 104 3.05 5.66 -3.37
N LEU A 105 4.27 5.59 -2.83
CA LEU A 105 5.07 4.36 -2.83
C LEU A 105 4.44 3.27 -1.95
N LEU A 106 3.92 3.63 -0.79
CA LEU A 106 3.18 2.72 0.09
C LEU A 106 1.94 2.17 -0.62
N LEU A 107 1.10 3.04 -1.18
CA LEU A 107 -0.09 2.65 -1.91
C LEU A 107 0.24 1.83 -3.16
N GLY A 108 1.30 2.19 -3.89
CA GLY A 108 1.75 1.43 -5.05
C GLY A 108 2.25 0.03 -4.68
N TRP A 109 2.94 -0.11 -3.55
CA TRP A 109 3.33 -1.41 -3.00
C TRP A 109 2.11 -2.26 -2.64
N THR A 110 1.16 -1.69 -1.91
CA THR A 110 -0.08 -2.38 -1.52
C THR A 110 -0.90 -2.75 -2.74
N ALA A 111 -1.08 -1.83 -3.71
CA ALA A 111 -1.80 -2.10 -4.96
C ALA A 111 -1.17 -3.24 -5.75
N LEU A 112 0.17 -3.27 -5.86
CA LEU A 112 0.87 -4.32 -6.59
C LEU A 112 0.59 -5.71 -6.00
N LEU A 113 0.60 -5.83 -4.68
CA LEU A 113 0.33 -7.09 -3.99
C LEU A 113 -1.15 -7.47 -4.02
N GLY A 114 -2.07 -6.52 -3.82
CA GLY A 114 -3.51 -6.75 -3.96
C GLY A 114 -3.89 -7.22 -5.37
N VAL A 115 -3.44 -6.51 -6.42
CA VAL A 115 -3.65 -6.93 -7.81
C VAL A 115 -3.02 -8.30 -8.10
N SER A 116 -1.86 -8.61 -7.50
CA SER A 116 -1.26 -9.94 -7.65
C SER A 116 -2.12 -11.03 -7.01
N PHE A 117 -2.82 -10.73 -5.92
CA PHE A 117 -3.75 -11.64 -5.27
C PHE A 117 -5.01 -11.86 -6.11
N GLU A 118 -5.60 -10.79 -6.65
CA GLU A 118 -6.73 -10.89 -7.59
C GLU A 118 -6.38 -11.71 -8.84
N PHE A 119 -5.16 -11.56 -9.38
CA PHE A 119 -4.70 -12.40 -10.48
C PHE A 119 -4.54 -13.86 -10.07
N PHE A 120 -4.16 -14.13 -8.82
CA PHE A 120 -4.10 -15.49 -8.30
C PHE A 120 -5.51 -16.11 -8.25
N GLU A 121 -6.49 -15.39 -7.72
CA GLU A 121 -7.89 -15.87 -7.67
C GLU A 121 -8.46 -16.09 -9.06
N PHE A 122 -8.27 -15.14 -9.97
CA PHE A 122 -8.66 -15.28 -11.38
C PHE A 122 -8.03 -16.52 -12.02
N SER A 123 -6.73 -16.73 -11.78
CA SER A 123 -6.00 -17.87 -12.33
C SER A 123 -6.52 -19.18 -11.75
N TYR A 124 -6.80 -19.24 -10.44
CA TYR A 124 -7.43 -20.39 -9.80
C TYR A 124 -8.82 -20.66 -10.42
N ASP A 125 -9.64 -19.64 -10.62
CA ASP A 125 -10.97 -19.79 -11.19
C ASP A 125 -10.97 -20.31 -12.62
N HIS A 126 -10.03 -19.81 -13.41
CA HIS A 126 -9.92 -20.15 -14.83
C HIS A 126 -9.26 -21.52 -15.05
N LEU A 127 -8.19 -21.83 -14.31
CA LEU A 127 -7.37 -23.01 -14.54
C LEU A 127 -7.82 -24.22 -13.71
N ILE A 128 -8.48 -24.00 -12.57
CA ILE A 128 -8.82 -25.04 -11.60
C ILE A 128 -10.34 -25.07 -11.35
N ALA A 129 -10.94 -23.99 -10.87
CA ALA A 129 -12.32 -24.05 -10.41
C ALA A 129 -13.31 -24.38 -11.54
N THR A 130 -13.21 -23.67 -12.66
CA THR A 130 -14.13 -23.87 -13.78
C THR A 130 -13.95 -25.23 -14.46
N PRO A 131 -12.72 -25.70 -14.79
CA PRO A 131 -12.53 -27.00 -15.43
C PRO A 131 -12.90 -28.20 -14.57
N TYR A 132 -12.69 -28.13 -13.26
CA TYR A 132 -12.95 -29.25 -12.34
C TYR A 132 -14.28 -29.12 -11.57
N GLY A 133 -15.08 -28.07 -11.85
CA GLY A 133 -16.34 -27.81 -11.17
C GLY A 133 -16.18 -27.50 -9.68
N TRP A 134 -15.03 -26.96 -9.27
CA TRP A 134 -14.81 -26.51 -7.90
C TRP A 134 -15.40 -25.12 -7.69
N GLN A 135 -15.52 -24.73 -6.43
CA GLN A 135 -15.97 -23.41 -6.06
C GLN A 135 -14.97 -22.36 -6.53
N LYS A 136 -15.50 -21.28 -7.09
CA LYS A 136 -14.74 -20.10 -7.53
C LYS A 136 -14.33 -19.23 -6.35
N ALA A 137 -13.10 -18.73 -6.37
CA ALA A 137 -12.59 -17.74 -5.44
C ALA A 137 -13.22 -16.37 -5.70
N GLN A 138 -13.21 -15.87 -6.95
CA GLN A 138 -13.77 -14.55 -7.24
C GLN A 138 -15.30 -14.57 -7.22
N LEU A 139 -15.92 -13.64 -6.50
CA LEU A 139 -17.38 -13.49 -6.47
C LEU A 139 -17.89 -12.48 -7.52
N GLY A 140 -16.98 -11.77 -8.20
CA GLY A 140 -17.25 -10.95 -9.38
C GLY A 140 -16.45 -9.66 -9.40
N ASN A 141 -16.58 -8.89 -10.50
CA ASN A 141 -15.79 -7.67 -10.67
C ASN A 141 -16.08 -6.57 -9.62
N ALA A 142 -17.31 -6.50 -9.11
CA ALA A 142 -17.64 -5.54 -8.06
C ALA A 142 -16.96 -5.87 -6.73
N ASP A 143 -16.73 -7.16 -6.47
CA ASP A 143 -16.05 -7.71 -5.29
C ASP A 143 -14.56 -7.38 -5.38
N THR A 144 -13.89 -7.83 -6.44
CA THR A 144 -12.49 -7.50 -6.75
C THR A 144 -12.18 -6.00 -6.65
N MET A 145 -13.04 -5.14 -7.18
CA MET A 145 -12.81 -3.68 -7.10
C MET A 145 -12.89 -3.14 -5.67
N LYS A 146 -13.72 -3.77 -4.83
CA LYS A 146 -13.86 -3.45 -3.41
C LYS A 146 -12.69 -4.04 -2.61
N ASP A 147 -12.24 -5.25 -2.92
CA ASP A 147 -11.11 -5.92 -2.30
C ASP A 147 -9.82 -5.11 -2.47
N LEU A 148 -9.58 -4.63 -3.70
CA LEU A 148 -8.49 -3.71 -4.00
C LEU A 148 -8.61 -2.38 -3.25
N LEU A 149 -9.82 -1.86 -3.05
CA LEU A 149 -10.03 -0.64 -2.26
C LEU A 149 -9.73 -0.89 -0.78
N ASP A 150 -10.23 -1.99 -0.23
CA ASP A 150 -10.05 -2.38 1.16
C ASP A 150 -8.57 -2.68 1.46
N ASP A 151 -7.85 -3.33 0.54
CA ASP A 151 -6.40 -3.49 0.61
C ASP A 151 -5.69 -2.12 0.72
N LEU A 152 -6.03 -1.16 -0.12
CA LEU A 152 -5.41 0.19 -0.09
C LEU A 152 -5.72 0.93 1.21
N LEU A 153 -6.96 0.84 1.71
CA LEU A 153 -7.35 1.42 2.99
C LEU A 153 -6.59 0.77 4.16
N GLY A 154 -6.45 -0.56 4.15
CA GLY A 154 -5.61 -1.31 5.07
C GLY A 154 -4.15 -0.85 5.03
N GLY A 155 -3.60 -0.66 3.83
CA GLY A 155 -2.24 -0.15 3.62
C GLY A 155 -2.03 1.25 4.22
N LEU A 156 -3.02 2.14 4.07
CA LEU A 156 -2.98 3.49 4.68
C LEU A 156 -3.09 3.45 6.19
N LEU A 157 -3.85 2.51 6.75
CA LEU A 157 -4.05 2.37 8.19
C LEU A 157 -2.72 2.17 8.93
N VAL A 158 -1.73 1.58 8.26
CA VAL A 158 -0.36 1.44 8.78
C VAL A 158 0.23 2.78 9.23
N LEU A 159 -0.05 3.88 8.54
CA LEU A 159 0.46 5.22 8.88
C LEU A 159 -0.20 5.82 10.14
N VAL A 160 -1.32 5.26 10.57
CA VAL A 160 -2.04 5.65 11.79
C VAL A 160 -1.57 4.80 12.96
N ILE A 161 -1.26 3.53 12.70
CA ILE A 161 -0.82 2.56 13.71
C ILE A 161 0.68 2.73 14.05
N PHE A 162 1.54 3.05 13.08
CA PHE A 162 3.02 3.03 13.19
C PHE A 162 3.74 4.31 12.70
#